data_AF-A0AA48RHP6-F1
#
_entry.id   AF-A0AA48RHP6-F1
#
_cell.length_a   1.000
_cell.length_b   1.000
_cell.length_c   1.000
_cell.angle_alpha   90.00
_cell.angle_beta   90.00
_cell.angle_gamma   90.00
#
_symmetry.space_group_name_H-M   'P 1'
#
loop_
_entity.id
_entity.type
_entity.pdbx_description
1 polymer ?
#
loop_
_entity_poly.entity_id
_entity_poly.type
_entity_poly.pdbx_seq_one_letter_code
_entity_poly.pdbx_strand_id
1 'polypeptide(L)'
;MTNTWLSYLAGAFAGAFLAILCAGLIAFLFARPLIKWGVGRFTKRLMADRYPENIWEMVSALTRTSPRIVVENSLRASSGGVIERPFGSPRKFLDFDGLIFLLLSLPHCPHRKMRPSI
;
A
#
# COMPACT_ATOMS: atom_id res chain seq x y z
N MET A 1 28.25 -42.24 -52.46
CA MET A 1 28.86 -41.53 -51.32
C MET A 1 27.78 -40.63 -50.73
N THR A 2 27.00 -41.13 -49.77
CA THR A 2 25.91 -40.37 -49.15
C THR A 2 26.50 -39.31 -48.23
N ASN A 3 26.00 -38.07 -48.31
CA ASN A 3 26.50 -36.95 -47.51
C ASN A 3 26.12 -37.10 -46.04
N THR A 4 26.90 -37.86 -45.29
CA THR A 4 26.74 -38.12 -43.85
C THR A 4 26.72 -36.84 -43.00
N TRP A 5 27.41 -35.78 -43.46
CA TRP A 5 27.41 -34.47 -42.79
C TRP A 5 26.03 -33.78 -42.79
N LEU A 6 25.26 -33.93 -43.88
CA LEU A 6 23.91 -33.37 -44.00
C LEU A 6 22.91 -34.06 -43.05
N SER A 7 23.04 -35.37 -42.81
CA SER A 7 22.19 -36.09 -41.85
C SER A 7 22.43 -35.68 -40.40
N TYR A 8 23.69 -35.41 -40.01
CA TYR A 8 23.99 -34.94 -38.66
C TYR A 8 23.41 -33.55 -38.40
N LEU A 9 23.52 -32.66 -39.38
CA LEU A 9 22.98 -31.30 -39.30
C LEU A 9 21.46 -31.31 -39.20
N ALA A 10 20.78 -32.10 -40.03
CA ALA A 10 19.33 -32.29 -39.96
C ALA A 10 18.87 -32.87 -38.62
N GLY A 11 19.60 -33.85 -38.08
CA GLY A 11 19.31 -34.44 -36.76
C GLY A 11 19.43 -33.44 -35.61
N ALA A 12 20.46 -32.57 -35.64
CA ALA A 12 20.65 -31.54 -34.62
C ALA A 12 19.49 -30.51 -34.61
N PHE A 13 19.03 -30.07 -35.78
CA PHE A 13 17.89 -29.15 -35.89
C PHE A 13 16.58 -29.79 -35.44
N ALA A 14 16.33 -31.05 -35.81
CA ALA A 14 15.14 -31.79 -35.37
C ALA A 14 15.14 -31.99 -33.84
N GLY A 15 16.28 -32.32 -33.25
CA GLY A 15 16.43 -32.47 -31.80
C GLY A 15 16.22 -31.16 -31.03
N ALA A 16 16.77 -30.04 -31.53
CA ALA A 16 16.57 -28.73 -30.94
C ALA A 16 15.09 -28.30 -30.97
N PHE A 17 14.40 -28.56 -32.09
CA PHE A 17 12.98 -28.26 -32.22
C PHE A 17 12.13 -29.09 -31.25
N LEU A 18 12.41 -30.39 -31.14
CA LEU A 18 11.75 -31.27 -30.17
C LEU A 18 11.98 -30.81 -28.73
N ALA A 19 13.21 -30.41 -28.39
CA ALA A 19 13.56 -29.95 -27.05
C ALA A 19 12.78 -28.68 -26.66
N ILE A 20 12.61 -27.74 -27.58
CA ILE A 20 11.81 -26.52 -27.35
C ILE A 20 10.34 -26.86 -27.11
N LEU A 21 9.77 -27.78 -27.89
CA LEU A 21 8.38 -28.23 -27.70
C LEU A 21 8.19 -28.93 -26.35
N CYS A 22 9.12 -29.82 -25.97
CA CYS A 22 9.08 -30.48 -24.67
C CYS A 22 9.23 -29.48 -23.52
N ALA A 23 10.15 -28.53 -23.62
CA ALA A 23 10.33 -27.47 -22.61
C ALA A 23 9.08 -26.59 -22.47
N GLY A 24 8.44 -26.23 -23.59
CA GLY A 24 7.18 -25.49 -23.60
C GLY A 24 6.03 -26.27 -22.94
N LEU A 25 5.92 -27.56 -23.22
CA LEU A 25 4.90 -28.43 -22.61
C LEU A 25 5.11 -28.57 -21.10
N ILE A 26 6.36 -28.78 -20.67
CA ILE A 26 6.73 -28.84 -19.25
C ILE A 26 6.39 -27.50 -18.58
N ALA A 27 6.81 -26.38 -19.15
CA ALA A 27 6.50 -25.05 -18.61
C ALA A 27 4.99 -24.83 -18.48
N PHE A 28 4.20 -25.24 -19.47
CA PHE A 28 2.74 -25.12 -19.44
C PHE A 28 2.10 -25.98 -18.33
N LEU A 29 2.54 -27.23 -18.17
CA LEU A 29 2.05 -28.14 -17.14
C LEU A 29 2.38 -27.64 -15.73
N PHE A 30 3.60 -27.12 -15.52
CA PHE A 30 4.04 -26.62 -14.22
C PHE A 30 3.60 -25.18 -13.93
N ALA A 31 3.16 -24.39 -14.92
CA ALA A 31 2.69 -23.03 -14.71
C ALA A 31 1.52 -22.95 -13.73
N ARG A 32 0.49 -23.78 -13.91
CA ARG A 32 -0.71 -23.78 -13.06
C ARG A 32 -0.42 -24.09 -11.58
N PRO A 33 0.28 -25.18 -11.21
CA PRO A 33 0.57 -25.47 -9.82
C PRO A 33 1.53 -24.44 -9.21
N LEU A 34 2.47 -23.90 -9.97
CA LEU A 34 3.42 -22.89 -9.48
C LEU A 34 2.69 -21.57 -9.14
N ILE A 35 1.78 -21.13 -10.01
CA ILE A 35 0.92 -19.96 -9.76
C ILE A 35 0.05 -20.20 -8.54
N LYS A 36 -0.63 -21.35 -8.45
CA LYS A 36 -1.47 -21.69 -7.29
C LYS A 36 -0.69 -21.67 -5.98
N TRP A 37 0.51 -22.22 -5.98
CA TRP A 37 1.37 -22.24 -4.80
C TRP A 37 1.86 -20.84 -4.41
N GLY A 38 2.32 -20.05 -5.39
CA GLY A 38 2.78 -18.68 -5.17
C GLY A 38 1.66 -17.77 -4.67
N VAL A 39 0.51 -17.77 -5.35
CA VAL A 39 -0.67 -16.99 -4.96
C VAL A 39 -1.20 -17.46 -3.61
N GLY A 40 -1.35 -18.76 -3.38
CA GLY A 40 -1.83 -19.29 -2.11
C GLY A 40 -0.94 -18.90 -0.93
N ARG A 41 0.38 -18.93 -1.10
CA ARG A 41 1.33 -18.50 -0.07
C ARG A 41 1.29 -16.99 0.16
N PHE A 42 1.17 -16.21 -0.90
CA PHE A 42 1.04 -14.75 -0.83
C PHE A 42 -0.26 -14.34 -0.12
N THR A 43 -1.40 -14.88 -0.56
CA THR A 43 -2.70 -14.64 0.06
C THR A 43 -2.73 -15.10 1.52
N LYS A 44 -2.10 -16.24 1.85
CA LYS A 44 -1.99 -16.70 3.23
C LYS A 44 -1.23 -15.71 4.11
N ARG A 45 -0.10 -15.14 3.64
CA ARG A 45 0.59 -14.07 4.40
C ARG A 45 -0.28 -12.83 4.53
N LEU A 46 -0.90 -12.38 3.44
CA LEU A 46 -1.77 -11.20 3.45
C LEU A 46 -2.96 -11.32 4.41
N MET A 47 -3.54 -12.51 4.57
CA MET A 47 -4.78 -12.70 5.34
C MET A 47 -4.58 -13.31 6.72
N ALA A 48 -3.54 -14.12 6.94
CA ALA A 48 -3.37 -14.88 8.17
C ALA A 48 -2.28 -14.33 9.12
N ASP A 49 -1.50 -13.33 8.68
CA ASP A 49 -0.50 -12.71 9.56
C ASP A 49 -1.18 -11.84 10.63
N ARG A 50 -0.58 -11.80 11.83
CA ARG A 50 -1.12 -11.11 13.00
C ARG A 50 -1.21 -9.61 12.70
N TYR A 51 -2.20 -8.93 13.30
CA TYR A 51 -2.50 -7.50 13.09
C TYR A 51 -1.26 -6.56 13.03
N PRO A 52 -0.22 -6.67 13.89
CA PRO A 52 0.95 -5.79 13.81
C PRO A 52 1.89 -6.07 12.62
N GLU A 53 1.89 -7.27 12.04
CA GLU A 53 2.73 -7.63 10.90
C GLU A 53 1.97 -7.60 9.56
N ASN A 54 0.66 -7.36 9.57
CA ASN A 54 -0.16 -7.47 8.37
C ASN A 54 0.08 -6.28 7.43
N ILE A 55 0.49 -6.57 6.20
CA ILE A 55 0.62 -5.57 5.11
C ILE A 55 -0.70 -4.81 4.90
N TRP A 56 -1.84 -5.45 5.20
CA TRP A 56 -3.15 -4.82 5.11
C TRP A 56 -3.34 -3.64 6.07
N GLU A 57 -2.68 -3.63 7.23
CA GLU A 57 -2.68 -2.48 8.14
C GLU A 57 -1.97 -1.28 7.53
N MET A 58 -0.90 -1.51 6.76
CA MET A 58 -0.24 -0.43 6.03
C MET A 58 -1.18 0.14 4.96
N VAL A 59 -1.94 -0.70 4.27
CA VAL A 59 -2.92 -0.25 3.26
C VAL A 59 -4.07 0.53 3.91
N SER A 60 -4.64 0.05 5.02
CA SER A 60 -5.69 0.76 5.74
C SER A 60 -5.18 2.10 6.33
N ALA A 61 -3.96 2.13 6.85
CA ALA A 61 -3.32 3.36 7.32
C ALA A 61 -3.07 4.35 6.17
N LEU A 62 -2.61 3.89 5.00
CA LEU A 62 -2.36 4.73 3.82
C LEU A 62 -3.63 5.24 3.13
N THR A 63 -4.78 4.57 3.31
CA THR A 63 -6.07 5.08 2.84
C THR A 63 -6.61 6.18 3.74
N ARG A 64 -6.37 6.11 5.06
CA ARG A 64 -6.77 7.15 6.03
C ARG A 64 -5.80 8.33 6.07
N THR A 65 -4.51 8.07 5.93
CA THR A 65 -3.44 9.07 5.96
C THR A 65 -2.81 9.18 4.59
N SER A 66 -2.72 10.40 4.05
CA SER A 66 -2.09 10.62 2.74
C SER A 66 -0.70 9.97 2.69
N PRO A 67 -0.39 9.16 1.65
CA PRO A 67 0.91 8.50 1.52
C PRO A 67 2.10 9.46 1.62
N ARG A 68 1.88 10.71 1.18
CA ARG A 68 2.84 11.81 1.31
C ARG A 68 3.32 12.02 2.75
N ILE A 69 2.40 12.01 3.71
CA ILE A 69 2.71 12.23 5.13
C ILE A 69 3.51 11.05 5.70
N VAL A 70 3.18 9.83 5.29
CA VAL A 70 3.90 8.62 5.74
C VAL A 70 5.34 8.64 5.25
N VAL A 71 5.55 8.95 3.96
CA VAL A 71 6.91 9.06 3.38
C VAL A 71 7.68 10.20 4.03
N GLU A 72 7.07 11.36 4.20
CA GLU A 72 7.72 12.48 4.87
C GLU A 72 8.09 12.16 6.32
N ASN A 73 7.22 11.46 7.05
CA ASN A 73 7.50 11.03 8.41
C ASN A 73 8.66 10.02 8.46
N SER A 74 8.73 9.07 7.51
CA SER A 74 9.87 8.15 7.42
C SER A 74 11.18 8.89 7.11
N LEU A 75 11.14 9.91 6.25
CA LEU A 75 12.31 10.73 5.96
C LEU A 75 12.71 11.56 7.18
N ARG A 76 11.77 12.21 7.88
CA ARG A 76 12.02 12.94 9.13
C ARG A 76 12.61 12.05 10.22
N ALA A 77 12.14 10.80 10.32
CA ALA A 77 12.68 9.83 11.27
C ALA A 77 14.12 9.41 10.92
N SER A 78 14.45 9.30 9.62
CA SER A 78 15.78 8.90 9.17
C SER A 78 16.81 10.03 9.19
N SER A 79 16.43 11.26 8.84
CA SER A 79 17.34 12.40 8.75
C SER A 79 17.34 13.28 10.00
N GLY A 80 16.43 13.05 10.95
CA GLY A 80 16.37 13.75 12.25
C GLY A 80 15.98 15.23 12.16
N GLY A 81 15.58 15.71 10.98
CA GLY A 81 15.34 17.13 10.69
C GLY A 81 14.00 17.41 10.03
N VAL A 82 13.58 18.68 10.08
CA VAL A 82 12.40 19.17 9.36
C VAL A 82 12.72 19.23 7.87
N ILE A 83 11.90 18.58 7.04
CA ILE A 83 12.04 18.61 5.59
C ILE A 83 11.41 19.90 5.06
N GLU A 84 12.20 20.72 4.37
CA GLU A 84 11.72 21.91 3.69
C GLU A 84 10.97 21.52 2.42
N ARG A 85 9.70 21.93 2.32
CA ARG A 85 8.85 21.63 1.16
C ARG A 85 8.92 22.79 0.17
N PRO A 86 9.43 22.62 -1.07
CA PRO A 86 9.59 23.73 -2.02
C PRO A 86 8.27 24.37 -2.45
N PHE A 87 7.17 23.62 -2.43
CA PHE A 87 5.84 24.07 -2.88
C PHE A 87 4.83 24.25 -1.73
N GLY A 88 5.26 24.15 -0.47
CA GLY A 88 4.35 24.17 0.70
C GLY A 88 3.33 23.00 0.70
N SER A 89 2.57 22.85 1.78
CA SER A 89 1.42 21.94 1.79
C SER A 89 0.17 22.71 1.39
N PRO A 90 -0.77 22.14 0.60
CA PRO A 90 -2.07 22.75 0.39
C PRO A 90 -2.72 23.00 1.75
N ARG A 91 -2.85 24.27 2.13
CA ARG A 91 -3.48 24.64 3.40
C ARG A 91 -4.96 24.32 3.25
N LYS A 92 -5.44 23.27 3.92
CA LYS A 92 -6.89 23.09 4.09
C LYS A 92 -7.35 24.24 4.96
N PHE A 93 -8.05 25.20 4.37
CA PHE A 93 -8.85 26.14 5.15
C PHE A 93 -9.94 25.33 5.86
N LEU A 94 -10.13 25.60 7.14
CA LEU A 94 -11.28 25.09 7.86
C LEU A 94 -12.49 25.83 7.29
N ASP A 95 -13.38 25.10 6.66
CA ASP A 95 -14.67 25.63 6.25
C ASP A 95 -15.57 25.73 7.49
N PHE A 96 -16.01 26.95 7.81
CA PHE A 96 -16.83 27.24 8.99
C PHE A 96 -18.31 27.38 8.64
N ASP A 97 -18.71 27.14 7.40
CA ASP A 97 -20.10 27.30 6.95
C ASP A 97 -21.09 26.37 7.68
N GLY A 98 -20.60 25.27 8.27
CA GLY A 98 -21.38 24.35 9.11
C GLY A 98 -21.27 24.58 10.62
N LEU A 99 -20.49 25.57 11.07
CA LEU A 99 -20.26 25.79 12.49
C LEU A 99 -21.38 26.68 13.08
N ILE A 100 -22.40 26.07 13.67
CA ILE A 100 -23.40 26.79 14.47
C ILE A 100 -22.80 27.07 15.84
N PHE A 101 -22.30 28.29 16.05
CA PHE A 101 -22.01 28.76 17.39
C PHE A 101 -23.33 28.92 18.15
N LEU A 102 -23.58 28.05 19.12
CA LEU A 102 -24.65 28.29 20.08
C LEU A 102 -24.24 29.51 20.91
N LEU A 103 -24.82 30.68 20.58
CA LEU A 103 -24.82 31.89 21.41
C LEU A 103 -25.64 31.62 22.69
N LEU A 104 -25.27 30.61 23.48
CA LEU A 104 -25.79 30.53 24.83
C LEU A 104 -25.17 31.70 25.59
N SER A 105 -25.92 32.80 25.59
CA SER A 105 -25.74 33.96 26.43
C SER A 105 -25.34 33.48 27.81
N LEU A 106 -24.15 33.92 28.25
CA LEU A 106 -23.67 33.74 29.62
C LEU A 106 -24.85 33.89 30.59
N PRO A 107 -25.10 32.96 31.53
CA PRO A 107 -26.03 33.22 32.60
C PRO A 107 -25.49 34.45 33.33
N HIS A 108 -26.17 35.59 33.16
CA HIS A 108 -25.89 36.82 33.88
C HIS A 108 -26.08 36.48 35.36
N CYS A 109 -24.99 36.22 36.08
CA CYS A 109 -25.05 35.98 37.51
C CYS A 109 -25.44 37.32 38.16
N PRO A 110 -26.69 37.49 38.63
CA PRO A 110 -27.05 38.75 39.27
C PRO A 110 -26.43 38.75 40.66
N HIS A 111 -25.59 39.75 40.90
CA HIS A 111 -25.00 40.02 42.20
C HIS A 111 -26.09 40.12 43.27
N ARG A 112 -26.24 39.08 44.09
CA ARG A 112 -27.18 39.02 45.22
C ARG A 112 -26.74 40.00 46.31
N LYS A 113 -27.13 41.28 46.21
CA LYS A 113 -27.14 42.17 47.38
C LYS A 113 -28.28 41.74 48.30
N MET A 114 -27.97 40.96 49.33
CA MET A 114 -28.85 40.85 50.48
C MET A 114 -28.86 42.21 51.20
N ARG A 115 -30.06 42.77 51.29
CA ARG A 115 -30.40 44.02 51.98
C ARG A 115 -30.13 43.85 53.49
N PRO A 116 -29.65 44.87 54.23
CA PRO A 116 -29.61 44.79 55.68
C PRO A 116 -31.04 44.95 56.21
N SER A 117 -31.44 44.05 57.11
CA SER A 117 -32.65 44.20 57.92
C SER A 117 -32.30 43.93 59.37
N ILE A 118 -32.13 45.03 60.11
CA ILE A 118 -32.24 45.23 61.57
C ILE A 118 -31.29 44.39 62.44
#